data_AF-X0UZD1-F1
#
_entry.id   AF-X0UZD1-F1
#
_cell.length_a   1.000
_cell.length_b   1.000
_cell.length_c   1.000
_cell.angle_alpha   90.00
_cell.angle_beta   90.00
_cell.angle_gamma   90.00
#
_symmetry.space_group_name_H-M   'P 1'
#
loop_
_entity.id
_entity.type
_entity.pdbx_description
1 polymer ?
#
loop_
_entity_poly.entity_id
_entity_poly.type
_entity_poly.pdbx_seq_one_letter_code
_entity_poly.pdbx_strand_id
1 'polypeptide(L)' 'MNRSARTILISTIALVIAARPVVAQTAPTELEMGDVIQREISVGEVHPFSVDMDADQFLLAVVEQRGVDVAITA' A
#
# COMPACT_ATOMS: atom_id res chain seq x y z
N MET A 1 27.57 -35.12 1.12
CA MET A 1 26.76 -33.87 1.17
C MET A 1 27.61 -32.78 1.80
N ASN A 2 28.02 -31.81 1.00
CA ASN A 2 29.19 -30.95 1.27
C ASN A 2 28.79 -29.80 2.18
N ARG A 3 29.52 -29.56 3.28
CA ARG A 3 29.17 -28.57 4.31
C ARG A 3 28.93 -27.17 3.73
N SER A 4 29.67 -26.80 2.67
CA SER A 4 29.53 -25.54 1.94
C SER A 4 28.18 -25.39 1.22
N ALA A 5 27.61 -26.49 0.69
CA ALA A 5 26.31 -26.47 0.01
C ALA A 5 25.16 -26.22 1.00
N ARG A 6 25.29 -26.72 2.24
CA ARG A 6 24.33 -26.45 3.31
C ARG A 6 24.34 -24.99 3.74
N THR A 7 25.52 -24.37 3.87
CA THR A 7 25.61 -22.96 4.30
C THR A 7 25.05 -22.01 3.26
N ILE A 8 25.30 -22.26 1.97
CA ILE A 8 24.72 -21.47 0.87
C ILE A 8 23.20 -21.60 0.86
N LEU A 9 22.68 -22.81 1.03
CA LEU A 9 21.24 -23.05 1.06
C LEU A 9 20.55 -22.31 2.22
N ILE A 10 21.12 -22.37 3.43
CA ILE A 10 20.58 -21.69 4.61
C ILE A 10 20.62 -20.16 4.45
N SER A 11 21.73 -19.63 3.93
CA SER A 11 21.88 -18.20 3.63
C SER A 11 20.83 -17.70 2.64
N THR A 12 20.58 -18.48 1.59
CA THR A 12 19.61 -18.11 0.54
C THR A 12 18.18 -18.13 1.08
N ILE A 13 17.83 -19.12 1.89
CA ILE A 13 16.50 -19.20 2.53
C ILE A 13 16.29 -18.03 3.51
N ALA A 14 17.30 -17.67 4.29
CA ALA A 14 17.21 -16.55 5.23
C ALA A 14 16.99 -15.20 4.52
N LEU A 15 17.61 -14.98 3.36
CA LEU A 15 17.44 -13.76 2.58
C LEU A 15 16.03 -13.61 2.01
N VAL A 16 15.40 -14.71 1.58
CA VAL A 16 14.02 -14.71 1.06
C VAL A 16 13.00 -14.45 2.17
N ILE A 17 13.22 -14.98 3.39
CA ILE A 17 12.33 -14.75 4.54
C ILE A 17 12.42 -13.30 5.04
N ALA A 18 13.58 -12.66 4.91
CA ALA A 18 13.79 -11.27 5.33
C ALA A 18 13.22 -10.23 4.35
N ALA A 19 12.79 -10.64 3.15
CA ALA A 19 12.13 -9.76 2.19
C ALA A 19 10.74 -9.37 2.68
N ARG A 20 10.68 -8.36 3.54
CA ARG A 20 9.41 -7.68 3.86
C ARG A 20 8.90 -6.99 2.60
N PRO A 21 7.60 -7.02 2.31
CA PRO A 21 7.04 -6.15 1.28
C PRO A 21 7.40 -4.72 1.69
N VAL A 22 8.24 -4.06 0.90
CA VAL A 22 8.38 -2.62 0.93
C VAL A 22 7.05 -2.11 0.38
N VAL A 23 6.07 -1.94 1.26
CA VAL A 23 5.03 -0.96 1.00
C VAL A 23 5.81 0.34 0.88
N ALA A 24 5.92 0.84 -0.35
CA ALA A 24 6.59 2.10 -0.61
C ALA A 24 6.06 3.10 0.42
N GLN A 25 6.96 3.81 1.10
CA GLN A 25 6.61 4.84 2.09
C GLN A 25 6.07 6.05 1.32
N THR A 26 4.93 5.87 0.67
CA THR A 26 4.22 6.91 -0.05
C THR A 26 3.52 7.72 1.02
N ALA A 27 3.92 8.99 1.16
CA ALA A 27 3.20 9.93 2.00
C ALA A 27 1.73 9.99 1.55
N PRO A 28 0.78 10.11 2.48
CA PRO A 28 -0.62 10.31 2.12
C PRO A 28 -0.76 11.51 1.19
N THR A 29 -1.61 11.37 0.17
CA THR A 29 -2.02 12.52 -0.62
C THR A 29 -3.07 13.29 0.17
N GLU A 30 -2.76 14.55 0.47
CA GLU A 30 -3.71 15.46 1.12
C GLU A 30 -4.85 15.79 0.17
N LEU A 31 -6.08 15.75 0.68
CA LEU A 31 -7.30 16.06 -0.05
C LEU A 31 -7.98 17.27 0.58
N GLU A 32 -8.39 18.21 -0.27
CA GLU A 32 -9.25 19.31 0.10
C GLU A 32 -10.72 19.04 -0.27
N MET A 33 -11.62 19.83 0.29
CA MET A 33 -13.05 19.69 0.03
C MET A 33 -13.38 19.97 -1.43
N GLY A 34 -13.97 18.99 -2.11
CA GLY A 34 -14.36 19.10 -3.52
C GLY A 34 -13.30 18.60 -4.50
N ASP A 35 -12.16 18.12 -4.00
CA ASP A 35 -11.13 17.53 -4.85
C ASP A 35 -11.66 16.31 -5.63
N VAL A 36 -11.32 16.29 -6.91
CA VAL A 36 -11.56 15.15 -7.80
C VAL A 36 -10.22 14.67 -8.32
N ILE A 37 -9.78 13.51 -7.84
CA ILE A 37 -8.50 12.91 -8.21
C ILE A 37 -8.73 11.61 -8.95
N GLN A 38 -8.05 11.46 -10.08
CA GLN A 38 -7.99 10.20 -10.82
C GLN A 38 -6.59 9.61 -10.70
N ARG A 39 -6.51 8.35 -10.28
CA ARG A 39 -5.25 7.59 -10.22
C ARG A 39 -5.42 6.18 -10.76
N GLU A 40 -4.36 5.66 -11.34
CA GLU A 40 -4.24 4.24 -11.67
C GLU A 40 -3.80 3.48 -10.43
N ILE A 41 -4.39 2.30 -10.20
CA ILE A 41 -4.08 1.41 -9.08
C ILE A 41 -3.93 -0.02 -9.60
N SER A 42 -2.89 -0.72 -9.14
CA SER A 42 -2.67 -2.13 -9.44
C SER A 42 -3.09 -3.06 -8.29
N VAL A 43 -3.29 -4.35 -8.60
CA VAL A 43 -3.59 -5.36 -7.57
C VAL A 43 -2.46 -5.42 -6.53
N GLY A 44 -2.83 -5.26 -5.26
CA GLY A 44 -1.89 -5.25 -4.13
C GLY A 44 -1.24 -3.90 -3.87
N GLU A 45 -1.54 -2.88 -4.68
CA GLU A 45 -1.12 -1.50 -4.43
C GLU A 45 -2.06 -0.80 -3.44
N VAL A 46 -1.49 0.11 -2.65
CA VAL A 46 -2.23 0.92 -1.68
C VAL A 46 -1.93 2.39 -1.92
N HIS A 47 -2.98 3.19 -1.87
CA HIS A 47 -2.92 4.63 -2.08
C HIS A 47 -3.43 5.35 -0.82
N PRO A 48 -2.52 5.88 0.02
CA PRO A 48 -2.92 6.60 1.21
C PRO A 48 -3.41 8.01 0.85
N PHE A 49 -4.48 8.43 1.51
CA PHE A 49 -5.05 9.77 1.43
C PHE A 49 -5.25 10.31 2.85
N SER A 50 -5.09 11.62 3.03
CA SER A 50 -5.37 12.32 4.28
C SER A 50 -6.34 13.46 4.05
N VAL A 51 -7.24 13.67 5.00
CA VAL A 51 -8.18 14.79 5.03
C VAL A 51 -8.09 15.38 6.43
N ASP A 52 -7.81 16.68 6.52
CA ASP A 52 -7.92 17.39 7.79
C ASP A 52 -9.39 17.69 8.09
N MET A 53 -9.82 17.34 9.30
CA MET A 53 -11.21 17.48 9.73
C MET A 53 -11.28 18.04 11.15
N ASP A 54 -12.20 18.97 11.36
CA ASP A 54 -12.56 19.44 12.70
C ASP A 54 -13.53 18.47 13.39
N ALA A 55 -13.67 18.64 14.71
CA ALA A 55 -14.71 17.94 15.46
C ALA A 55 -16.10 18.24 14.86
N ASP A 56 -16.98 17.23 14.89
CA ASP A 56 -18.35 17.29 14.36
C ASP A 56 -18.48 17.50 12.84
N GLN A 57 -17.38 17.42 12.09
CA GLN A 57 -17.41 17.33 10.63
C GLN A 57 -17.59 15.87 10.16
N PHE A 58 -18.20 15.72 8.98
CA PHE A 58 -18.42 14.43 8.34
C PHE A 58 -17.79 14.41 6.95
N LEU A 59 -17.15 13.30 6.59
CA LEU A 59 -16.56 13.06 5.28
C LEU A 59 -17.50 12.24 4.41
N LEU A 60 -17.83 12.75 3.23
CA LEU A 60 -18.44 11.98 2.15
C LEU A 60 -17.39 11.76 1.05
N ALA A 61 -16.83 10.55 1.00
CA ALA A 61 -15.94 10.14 -0.08
C ALA A 61 -16.70 9.30 -1.11
N VAL A 62 -16.54 9.64 -2.38
CA VAL A 62 -17.12 8.88 -3.51
C VAL A 62 -15.97 8.36 -4.37
N VAL A 63 -15.93 7.06 -4.59
CA VAL A 63 -14.91 6.41 -5.43
C VAL A 63 -15.59 5.83 -6.66
N GLU A 64 -15.16 6.29 -7.83
CA GLU A 64 -15.52 5.69 -9.10
C GLU A 64 -14.40 4.72 -9.52
N GLN A 65 -14.72 3.44 -9.56
CA GLN A 65 -13.78 2.39 -9.95
C GLN A 65 -14.00 1.99 -11.42
N ARG A 66 -12.90 1.85 -12.17
CA ARG A 66 -12.91 1.30 -13.53
C ARG A 66 -11.80 0.25 -13.65
N GLY A 67 -12.18 -1.02 -13.78
CA GLY A 67 -11.23 -2.13 -13.92
C GLY A 67 -11.20 -3.06 -12.70
N VAL A 68 -10.14 -2.98 -11.90
CA VAL A 68 -9.91 -3.90 -10.76
C VAL A 68 -10.72 -3.49 -9.53
N ASP A 69 -11.09 -4.48 -8.71
CA ASP A 69 -11.80 -4.27 -7.44
C ASP A 69 -10.96 -3.50 -6.43
N VAL A 70 -11.58 -2.49 -5.81
CA VAL A 70 -10.96 -1.60 -4.82
C VAL A 70 -11.71 -1.73 -3.49
N ALA A 71 -10.93 -1.82 -2.41
CA ALA A 71 -11.45 -1.73 -1.05
C ALA A 71 -11.00 -0.41 -0.41
N ILE A 72 -11.92 0.24 0.29
CA ILE A 72 -11.65 1.47 1.05
C ILE A 72 -11.59 1.10 2.53
N THR A 73 -10.57 1.61 3.23
CA THR A 73 -10.42 1.47 4.68
C THR A 73 -10.23 2.84 5.30
N ALA A 74 -10.85 3.06 6.46
CA ALA A 74 -10.69 4.25 7.30
C ALA A 74 -9.95 3.87 8.59
#